data_AF-A0AAX3H474-F1
#
_entry.id   AF-A0AAX3H474-F1
#
_cell.length_a   1.000
_cell.length_b   1.000
_cell.length_c   1.000
_cell.angle_alpha   90.00
_cell.angle_beta   90.00
_cell.angle_gamma   90.00
#
_symmetry.space_group_name_H-M   'P 1'
#
loop_
_entity.id
_entity.type
_entity.pdbx_description
1 polymer ?
#
loop_
_entity_poly.entity_id
_entity_poly.type
_entity_poly.pdbx_seq_one_letter_code
_entity_poly.pdbx_strand_id
1 'polypeptide(L)'
;MTGAVDVQILNRLLEHRNFPKLIDLIRIYFQDTAAKGITARNQLIEMATASLSDLMKEHPEHRAEAKQDLQLLNAQKMGEHEAEIEKIKNVFLAILRDIKKDIDNGEQPGEAVTAAMFQAMRDALAEQKQKPLSIDDVTAMIAGQIGQLAPMDEETADLFKQLAKKMMKGIE
;
A
#
# COMPACT_ATOMS: atom_id res chain seq x y z
N MET A 1 -1.34 23.62 6.33
CA MET A 1 -0.08 23.24 5.66
C MET A 1 -0.23 23.54 4.18
N THR A 2 0.70 24.29 3.60
CA THR A 2 0.74 24.62 2.17
C THR A 2 0.99 23.34 1.38
N GLY A 3 0.03 22.90 0.57
CA GLY A 3 0.05 21.66 -0.22
C GLY A 3 1.00 21.68 -1.42
N ALA A 4 2.19 22.26 -1.27
CA ALA A 4 3.22 22.24 -2.30
C ALA A 4 3.94 20.89 -2.23
N VAL A 5 3.80 20.08 -3.27
CA VAL A 5 4.57 18.84 -3.44
C VAL A 5 6.01 19.23 -3.76
N ASP A 6 6.95 18.72 -2.97
CA ASP A 6 8.37 18.85 -3.29
C ASP A 6 8.69 17.99 -4.51
N VAL A 7 8.88 18.65 -5.65
CA VAL A 7 9.14 18.00 -6.95
C VAL A 7 10.46 17.22 -6.94
N GLN A 8 11.44 17.65 -6.14
CA GLN A 8 12.71 16.92 -6.04
C GLN A 8 12.53 15.61 -5.28
N ILE A 9 11.76 15.63 -4.18
CA ILE A 9 11.45 14.41 -3.43
C ILE A 9 10.60 13.46 -4.28
N LEU A 10 9.62 13.99 -5.01
CA LEU A 10 8.79 13.20 -5.92
C LEU A 10 9.64 12.53 -7.00
N ASN A 11 10.53 13.26 -7.68
CA ASN A 11 11.38 12.69 -8.72
C ASN A 11 12.29 11.59 -8.16
N ARG A 12 12.91 11.82 -7.01
CA ARG A 12 13.73 10.78 -6.34
C ARG A 12 12.93 9.53 -5.98
N LEU A 13 11.66 9.68 -5.59
CA LEU A 13 10.76 8.54 -5.34
C LEU A 13 10.50 7.74 -6.61
N LEU A 14 10.19 8.42 -7.72
CA LEU A 14 9.90 7.79 -9.02
C LEU A 14 11.13 7.13 -9.65
N GLU A 15 12.31 7.75 -9.50
CA GLU A 15 13.58 7.25 -10.02
C GLU A 15 14.18 6.12 -9.19
N HIS A 16 13.69 5.92 -7.95
CA HIS A 16 14.26 4.92 -7.07
C HIS A 16 14.11 3.51 -7.65
N ARG A 17 15.19 2.73 -7.67
CA ARG A 17 15.23 1.35 -8.21
C ARG A 17 14.15 0.39 -7.67
N ASN A 18 13.67 0.64 -6.45
CA ASN A 18 12.61 -0.16 -5.80
C ASN A 18 11.19 0.35 -6.08
N PHE A 19 11.04 1.46 -6.80
CA PHE A 19 9.74 2.03 -7.12
C PHE A 19 8.84 1.08 -7.94
N PRO A 20 9.32 0.37 -9.00
CA PRO A 20 8.51 -0.63 -9.69
C PRO A 20 7.99 -1.72 -8.76
N LYS A 21 8.85 -2.22 -7.86
CA LYS A 21 8.49 -3.21 -6.85
C LYS A 21 7.43 -2.69 -5.87
N LEU A 22 7.50 -1.42 -5.48
CA LEU A 22 6.49 -0.79 -4.62
C LEU A 22 5.14 -0.75 -5.34
N ILE A 23 5.11 -0.37 -6.62
CA ILE A 23 3.87 -0.35 -7.42
C ILE A 23 3.29 -1.76 -7.58
N ASP A 24 4.13 -2.77 -7.85
CA ASP A 24 3.67 -4.17 -7.94
C ASP A 24 3.03 -4.65 -6.62
N LEU A 25 3.63 -4.33 -5.48
CA LEU A 25 3.06 -4.70 -4.17
C LEU A 25 1.71 -4.02 -3.91
N ILE A 26 1.57 -2.75 -4.29
CA ILE A 26 0.31 -2.01 -4.16
C ILE A 26 -0.75 -2.60 -5.09
N ARG A 27 -0.39 -2.96 -6.32
CA ARG A 27 -1.29 -3.65 -7.25
C ARG A 27 -1.79 -4.97 -6.66
N ILE A 28 -0.88 -5.78 -6.11
CA ILE A 28 -1.24 -7.07 -5.49
C ILE A 28 -2.19 -6.87 -4.31
N TYR A 29 -1.96 -5.83 -3.49
CA TYR A 29 -2.85 -5.48 -2.38
C TYR A 29 -4.29 -5.25 -2.87
N PHE A 30 -4.48 -4.49 -3.95
CA PHE A 30 -5.81 -4.19 -4.49
C PHE A 30 -6.46 -5.32 -5.29
N GLN A 31 -5.70 -6.36 -5.66
CA GLN A 31 -6.27 -7.53 -6.35
C GLN A 31 -6.91 -8.53 -5.40
N ASP A 32 -6.84 -8.30 -4.07
CA ASP A 32 -7.38 -9.16 -3.01
C ASP A 32 -7.04 -10.65 -3.13
N THR A 33 -5.98 -10.96 -3.89
CA THR A 33 -5.67 -12.34 -4.25
C THR A 33 -5.19 -13.11 -3.02
N ALA A 34 -4.33 -12.49 -2.22
CA ALA A 34 -3.88 -13.04 -0.95
C ALA A 34 -4.98 -13.00 0.12
N ALA A 35 -5.80 -11.94 0.16
CA ALA A 35 -6.88 -11.77 1.12
C ALA A 35 -7.89 -12.91 1.07
N LYS A 36 -8.26 -13.40 -0.12
CA LYS A 36 -9.11 -14.59 -0.29
C LYS A 36 -8.50 -15.84 0.36
N GLY A 37 -7.19 -16.04 0.21
CA GLY A 37 -6.47 -17.15 0.85
C GLY A 37 -6.40 -17.01 2.38
N ILE A 38 -6.15 -15.80 2.88
CA ILE A 38 -6.14 -15.51 4.32
C ILE A 38 -7.53 -15.71 4.93
N THR A 39 -8.59 -15.26 4.24
CA THR A 39 -9.98 -15.46 4.66
C THR A 39 -10.33 -16.93 4.76
N ALA A 40 -10.02 -17.72 3.72
CA ALA A 40 -10.26 -19.17 3.73
C ALA A 40 -9.50 -19.87 4.87
N ARG A 41 -8.25 -19.47 5.13
CA ARG A 41 -7.47 -19.97 6.25
C ARG A 41 -8.08 -19.58 7.61
N ASN A 42 -8.51 -18.33 7.77
CA ASN A 42 -9.14 -17.85 9.01
C ASN A 42 -10.47 -18.59 9.28
N GLN A 43 -11.24 -18.91 8.24
CA GLN A 43 -12.45 -19.74 8.35
C GLN A 43 -12.14 -21.16 8.82
N LEU A 44 -11.06 -21.78 8.32
CA LEU A 44 -10.62 -23.10 8.82
C LEU A 44 -10.21 -23.03 10.30
N ILE A 45 -9.53 -21.97 10.70
CA ILE A 45 -9.19 -21.71 12.10
C ILE A 45 -10.47 -21.55 12.93
N GLU A 46 -11.47 -20.83 12.43
CA GLU A 46 -12.76 -20.65 13.12
C GLU A 46 -13.48 -21.97 13.36
N MET A 47 -13.56 -22.82 12.33
CA MET A 47 -14.14 -24.15 12.46
C MET A 47 -13.41 -24.98 13.53
N ALA A 48 -12.06 -24.98 13.51
CA ALA A 48 -11.27 -25.69 14.52
C ALA A 48 -11.49 -25.14 15.93
N THR A 49 -11.55 -23.81 16.11
CA THR A 49 -11.81 -23.18 17.41
C THR A 49 -13.23 -23.43 17.92
N ALA A 50 -14.21 -23.56 17.04
CA ALA A 50 -15.57 -23.93 17.39
C ALA A 50 -15.62 -25.38 17.91
N SER A 51 -14.99 -26.33 17.20
CA SER A 51 -14.87 -27.73 17.64
C SER A 51 -14.18 -27.86 19.00
N LEU A 52 -13.10 -27.12 19.24
CA LEU A 52 -12.43 -27.09 20.56
C LEU A 52 -13.33 -26.51 21.64
N SER A 53 -14.11 -25.47 21.31
CA SER A 53 -15.05 -24.86 22.26
C SER A 53 -16.16 -25.82 22.67
N ASP A 54 -16.65 -26.66 21.74
CA ASP A 54 -17.65 -27.67 22.03
C ASP A 54 -17.07 -28.84 22.83
N LEU A 55 -15.86 -29.30 22.49
CA LEU A 55 -15.12 -30.29 23.30
C LEU A 55 -14.96 -29.83 24.76
N MET A 56 -14.64 -28.55 24.99
CA MET A 56 -14.52 -27.98 26.34
C MET A 56 -15.84 -27.94 27.13
N LYS A 57 -16.99 -27.94 26.45
CA LYS A 57 -18.32 -28.00 27.08
C LYS A 57 -18.71 -29.43 27.39
N GLU A 58 -18.48 -30.34 26.45
CA GLU A 58 -18.84 -31.76 26.54
C GLU A 58 -17.91 -32.52 27.49
N HIS A 59 -16.64 -32.13 27.54
CA HIS A 59 -15.57 -32.79 28.30
C HIS A 59 -14.75 -31.79 29.15
N PRO A 60 -15.26 -31.35 30.31
CA PRO A 60 -14.57 -30.41 31.19
C PRO A 60 -13.18 -30.85 31.64
N GLU A 61 -12.89 -32.16 31.65
CA GLU A 61 -11.60 -32.78 31.95
C GLU A 61 -10.48 -32.34 30.98
N HIS A 62 -10.82 -32.01 29.73
CA HIS A 62 -9.87 -31.57 28.70
C HIS A 62 -9.77 -30.05 28.57
N ARG A 63 -10.45 -29.30 29.45
CA ARG A 63 -10.60 -27.84 29.32
C ARG A 63 -9.28 -27.08 29.33
N ALA A 64 -8.30 -27.50 30.12
CA ALA A 64 -7.01 -26.81 30.24
C ALA A 64 -6.20 -26.90 28.93
N GLU A 65 -6.12 -28.11 28.36
CA GLU A 65 -5.44 -28.39 27.09
C GLU A 65 -6.14 -27.70 25.92
N ALA A 66 -7.46 -27.89 25.78
CA ALA A 66 -8.24 -27.27 24.72
C ALA A 66 -8.24 -25.73 24.78
N LYS A 67 -8.13 -25.13 25.98
CA LYS A 67 -7.97 -23.68 26.14
C LYS A 67 -6.64 -23.19 25.59
N GLN A 68 -5.56 -23.94 25.81
CA GLN A 68 -4.23 -23.60 25.28
C GLN A 68 -4.23 -23.67 23.75
N ASP A 69 -4.80 -24.73 23.18
CA ASP A 69 -4.89 -24.90 21.73
C ASP A 69 -5.77 -23.83 21.07
N LEU A 70 -6.88 -23.45 21.73
CA LEU A 70 -7.75 -22.36 21.27
C LEU A 70 -7.00 -21.02 21.23
N GLN A 71 -6.18 -20.72 22.24
CA GLN A 71 -5.35 -19.52 22.25
C GLN A 71 -4.31 -19.54 21.13
N LEU A 72 -3.66 -20.69 20.92
CA LEU A 72 -2.67 -20.87 19.85
C LEU A 72 -3.30 -20.67 18.46
N LEU A 73 -4.44 -21.29 18.19
CA LEU A 73 -5.14 -21.18 16.91
C LEU A 73 -5.61 -19.74 16.63
N ASN A 74 -6.16 -19.05 17.63
CA ASN A 74 -6.56 -17.66 17.45
C ASN A 74 -5.38 -16.72 17.20
N ALA A 75 -4.22 -16.98 17.81
CA ALA A 75 -3.01 -16.21 17.56
C ALA A 75 -2.44 -16.39 16.14
N GLN A 76 -2.89 -17.42 15.40
CA GLN A 76 -2.48 -17.64 14.01
C GLN A 76 -3.35 -16.91 12.99
N LYS A 77 -4.49 -16.33 13.39
CA LYS A 77 -5.31 -15.51 12.49
C LYS A 77 -4.52 -14.27 12.07
N MET A 78 -4.66 -13.90 10.81
CA MET A 78 -4.05 -12.70 10.25
C MET A 78 -5.13 -11.79 9.67
N GLY A 79 -4.92 -10.48 9.72
CA GLY A 79 -5.78 -9.55 8.99
C GLY A 79 -5.69 -9.82 7.48
N GLU A 80 -6.82 -9.68 6.78
CA GLU A 80 -6.96 -10.04 5.35
C GLU A 80 -5.91 -9.40 4.44
N HIS A 81 -5.44 -8.20 4.78
CA HIS A 81 -4.40 -7.49 4.02
C HIS A 81 -3.18 -7.11 4.85
N GLU A 82 -3.07 -7.63 6.06
CA GLU A 82 -2.05 -7.20 7.02
C GLU A 82 -0.63 -7.48 6.49
N ALA A 83 -0.44 -8.63 5.85
CA ALA A 83 0.84 -9.02 5.28
C ALA A 83 1.24 -8.13 4.10
N GLU A 84 0.29 -7.78 3.24
CA GLU A 84 0.51 -6.91 2.09
C GLU A 84 0.83 -5.48 2.54
N ILE A 85 0.08 -4.95 3.51
CA ILE A 85 0.30 -3.62 4.09
C ILE A 85 1.70 -3.52 4.68
N GLU A 86 2.13 -4.51 5.48
CA GLU A 86 3.47 -4.48 6.08
C GLU A 86 4.58 -4.60 5.01
N LYS A 87 4.38 -5.36 3.93
CA LYS A 87 5.33 -5.40 2.81
C LYS A 87 5.45 -4.05 2.11
N ILE A 88 4.33 -3.41 1.79
CA ILE A 88 4.29 -2.09 1.16
C ILE A 88 5.02 -1.06 2.02
N LYS A 89 4.66 -1.01 3.32
CA LYS A 89 5.29 -0.11 4.30
C LYS A 89 6.79 -0.32 4.39
N ASN A 90 7.25 -1.57 4.47
CA ASN A 90 8.68 -1.87 4.57
C ASN A 90 9.47 -1.42 3.34
N VAL A 91 8.94 -1.63 2.13
CA VAL A 91 9.58 -1.16 0.90
C VAL A 91 9.55 0.36 0.83
N PHE A 92 8.40 0.98 1.10
CA PHE A 92 8.27 2.45 1.07
C PHE A 92 9.24 3.13 2.04
N LEU A 93 9.33 2.65 3.28
CA LEU A 93 10.27 3.18 4.27
C LEU A 93 11.73 2.97 3.86
N ALA A 94 12.06 1.88 3.18
CA ALA A 94 13.40 1.67 2.64
C ALA A 94 13.74 2.72 1.57
N ILE A 95 12.80 3.02 0.66
CA ILE A 95 12.98 4.06 -0.37
C ILE A 95 13.20 5.43 0.29
N LEU A 96 12.39 5.80 1.29
CA LEU A 96 12.56 7.08 1.98
C LEU A 96 13.91 7.20 2.68
N ARG A 97 14.42 6.11 3.27
CA ARG A 97 15.75 6.10 3.91
C ARG A 97 16.87 6.29 2.89
N ASP A 98 16.77 5.64 1.73
CA ASP A 98 17.74 5.78 0.64
C ASP A 98 17.72 7.23 0.10
N ILE A 99 16.53 7.79 -0.18
CA ILE A 99 16.38 9.20 -0.62
C ILE A 99 16.99 10.17 0.38
N LYS A 100 16.71 9.98 1.69
CA LYS A 100 17.26 10.84 2.74
C LYS A 100 18.79 10.78 2.75
N LYS A 101 19.35 9.59 2.56
CA LYS A 101 20.81 9.38 2.49
C LYS A 101 21.42 10.06 1.27
N ASP A 102 20.79 9.96 0.11
CA ASP A 102 21.26 10.61 -1.12
C ASP A 102 21.29 12.14 -0.97
N ILE A 103 20.26 12.70 -0.32
CA ILE A 103 20.20 14.14 0.00
C ILE A 103 21.33 14.53 0.96
N ASP A 104 21.55 13.75 2.03
CA ASP A 104 22.61 14.02 3.01
C ASP A 104 24.01 13.93 2.39
N ASN A 105 24.18 13.06 1.39
CA ASN A 105 25.42 12.91 0.62
C ASN A 105 25.60 14.01 -0.45
N GLY A 106 24.60 14.87 -0.68
CA GLY A 106 24.62 15.86 -1.76
C GLY A 106 24.53 15.27 -3.16
N GLU A 107 24.08 14.02 -3.29
CA GLU A 107 23.88 13.36 -4.58
C GLU A 107 22.77 14.09 -5.34
N GLN A 108 23.06 14.59 -6.53
CA GLN A 108 22.04 15.19 -7.37
C GLN A 108 21.09 14.11 -7.89
N PRO A 109 19.79 14.41 -8.10
CA PRO A 109 18.90 13.48 -8.78
C PRO A 109 19.51 13.03 -10.11
N GLY A 110 19.16 11.83 -10.59
CA GLY A 110 19.62 11.39 -11.91
C GLY A 110 19.16 12.36 -13.01
N GLU A 111 19.64 12.17 -14.24
CA GLU A 111 19.02 12.84 -15.39
C GLU A 111 17.54 12.44 -15.42
N ALA A 112 16.71 13.34 -14.90
CA ALA A 112 15.33 13.05 -14.58
C ALA A 112 14.59 12.55 -15.82
N VAL A 113 13.47 11.87 -15.58
CA VAL A 113 12.28 12.10 -16.42
C VAL A 113 12.20 13.61 -16.59
N THR A 114 12.61 14.10 -17.75
CA THR A 114 13.30 15.39 -17.85
C THR A 114 12.38 16.48 -17.33
N ALA A 115 12.89 17.56 -16.76
CA ALA A 115 12.06 18.72 -16.46
C ALA A 115 11.18 19.11 -17.67
N ALA A 116 11.65 18.84 -18.90
CA ALA A 116 10.89 18.92 -20.15
C ALA A 116 9.72 17.93 -20.28
N MET A 117 9.84 16.70 -19.78
CA MET A 117 8.78 15.68 -19.80
C MET A 117 7.71 15.99 -18.74
N PHE A 118 8.13 16.47 -17.57
CA PHE A 118 7.20 16.99 -16.54
C PHE A 118 6.55 18.32 -16.98
N GLN A 119 7.30 19.19 -17.66
CA GLN A 119 6.80 20.44 -18.26
C GLN A 119 5.84 20.15 -19.42
N ALA A 120 6.13 19.16 -20.29
CA ALA A 120 5.22 18.72 -21.34
C ALA A 120 3.92 18.15 -20.74
N MET A 121 4.01 17.43 -19.62
CA MET A 121 2.85 16.95 -18.87
C MET A 121 2.06 18.12 -18.26
N ARG A 122 2.76 19.10 -17.67
CA ARG A 122 2.17 20.32 -17.11
C ARG A 122 1.55 21.23 -18.18
N ASP A 123 2.14 21.30 -19.36
CA ASP A 123 1.69 22.13 -20.49
C ASP A 123 0.49 21.47 -21.19
N ALA A 124 0.50 20.14 -21.34
CA ALA A 124 -0.67 19.36 -21.75
C ALA A 124 -1.86 19.51 -20.77
N LEU A 125 -1.58 19.72 -19.48
CA LEU A 125 -2.57 20.04 -18.45
C LEU A 125 -2.97 21.52 -18.45
N ALA A 126 -2.07 22.45 -18.81
CA ALA A 126 -2.35 23.88 -18.89
C ALA A 126 -3.26 24.26 -20.07
N GLU A 127 -3.27 23.46 -21.14
CA GLU A 127 -4.24 23.59 -22.23
C GLU A 127 -5.70 23.29 -21.78
N GLN A 128 -5.89 22.53 -20.70
CA GLN A 128 -7.18 22.38 -19.98
C GLN A 128 -7.37 23.49 -18.93
N LYS A 129 -7.54 24.72 -19.41
CA LYS A 129 -7.61 25.99 -18.66
C LYS A 129 -8.06 25.97 -17.18
N GLN A 130 -7.19 26.58 -16.36
CA GLN A 130 -7.48 27.55 -15.26
C GLN A 130 -7.77 27.12 -13.81
N LYS A 131 -7.52 25.89 -13.36
CA LYS A 131 -7.50 25.61 -11.90
C LYS A 131 -6.17 25.00 -11.43
N PRO A 132 -5.68 25.40 -10.24
CA PRO A 132 -4.50 24.77 -9.66
C PRO A 132 -4.78 23.28 -9.45
N LEU A 133 -3.82 22.44 -9.84
CA LEU A 133 -3.89 20.99 -9.72
C LEU A 133 -4.23 20.60 -8.28
N SER A 134 -5.40 20.01 -8.11
CA SER A 134 -5.87 19.47 -6.84
C SER A 134 -5.20 18.12 -6.57
N ILE A 135 -5.25 17.67 -5.32
CA ILE A 135 -4.85 16.29 -4.96
C ILE A 135 -5.57 15.26 -5.84
N ASP A 136 -6.82 15.55 -6.24
CA ASP A 136 -7.60 14.65 -7.08
C ASP A 136 -7.07 14.57 -8.52
N ASP A 137 -6.45 15.64 -9.02
CA ASP A 137 -5.81 15.71 -10.34
C ASP A 137 -4.45 14.98 -10.36
N VAL A 138 -3.62 15.21 -9.33
CA VAL A 138 -2.34 14.49 -9.16
C VAL A 138 -2.59 12.99 -9.03
N THR A 139 -3.65 12.61 -8.31
CA THR A 139 -3.91 11.19 -8.13
C THR A 139 -4.62 10.56 -9.33
N ALA A 140 -5.38 11.33 -10.12
CA ALA A 140 -5.84 10.87 -11.45
C ALA A 140 -4.66 10.65 -12.42
N MET A 141 -3.63 11.50 -12.33
CA MET A 141 -2.39 11.34 -13.08
C MET A 141 -1.61 10.07 -12.70
N ILE A 142 -1.41 9.85 -11.40
CA ILE A 142 -0.74 8.65 -10.91
C ILE A 142 -1.54 7.39 -11.30
N ALA A 143 -2.87 7.43 -11.19
CA ALA A 143 -3.74 6.35 -11.67
C ALA A 143 -3.62 6.13 -13.19
N GLY A 144 -3.50 7.18 -14.00
CA GLY A 144 -3.33 7.08 -15.45
C GLY A 144 -1.98 6.47 -15.86
N GLN A 145 -0.87 6.85 -15.21
CA GLN A 145 0.44 6.24 -15.46
C GLN A 145 0.55 4.82 -14.92
N ILE A 146 -0.01 4.55 -13.74
CA ILE A 146 -0.13 3.18 -13.23
C ILE A 146 -0.98 2.35 -14.20
N GLY A 147 -2.08 2.88 -14.74
CA GLY A 147 -2.89 2.22 -15.77
C GLY A 147 -2.15 1.90 -17.07
N GLN A 148 -1.13 2.68 -17.44
CA GLN A 148 -0.25 2.39 -18.58
C GLN A 148 0.83 1.34 -18.26
N LEU A 149 1.35 1.32 -17.03
CA LEU A 149 2.33 0.33 -16.57
C LEU A 149 1.67 -1.00 -16.15
N ALA A 150 0.42 -0.95 -15.70
CA ALA A 150 -0.41 -2.03 -15.24
C ALA A 150 -1.89 -1.62 -15.38
N PRO A 151 -2.64 -2.13 -16.38
CA PRO A 151 -4.05 -1.80 -16.56
C PRO A 151 -4.82 -2.02 -15.25
N MET A 152 -5.44 -0.96 -14.76
CA MET A 152 -6.27 -0.95 -13.55
C MET A 152 -7.64 -0.38 -13.90
N ASP A 153 -8.69 -0.98 -13.35
CA ASP A 153 -10.04 -0.43 -13.45
C ASP A 153 -10.23 0.81 -12.56
N GLU A 154 -11.31 1.53 -12.82
CA GLU A 154 -11.64 2.81 -12.19
C GLU A 154 -11.82 2.70 -10.67
N GLU A 155 -12.26 1.53 -10.19
CA GLU A 155 -12.44 1.19 -8.78
C GLU A 155 -11.07 1.07 -8.09
N THR A 156 -10.12 0.38 -8.72
CA THR A 156 -8.73 0.22 -8.25
C THR A 156 -8.01 1.57 -8.16
N ALA A 157 -8.27 2.48 -9.12
CA ALA A 157 -7.71 3.83 -9.12
C ALA A 157 -8.23 4.70 -7.96
N ASP A 158 -9.53 4.61 -7.64
CA ASP A 158 -10.11 5.36 -6.53
C ASP A 158 -9.65 4.82 -5.16
N LEU A 159 -9.46 3.51 -5.07
CA LEU A 159 -8.89 2.83 -3.91
C LEU A 159 -7.42 3.24 -3.64
N PHE A 160 -6.59 3.36 -4.68
CA PHE A 160 -5.24 3.92 -4.57
C PHE A 160 -5.27 5.37 -4.06
N LYS A 161 -6.22 6.17 -4.55
CA LYS A 161 -6.50 7.54 -4.07
C LYS A 161 -6.79 7.58 -2.57
N GLN A 162 -7.66 6.69 -2.10
CA GLN A 162 -8.05 6.62 -0.69
C GLN A 162 -6.88 6.16 0.20
N LEU A 163 -6.07 5.22 -0.26
CA LEU A 163 -4.88 4.75 0.46
C LEU A 163 -3.84 5.87 0.62
N ALA A 164 -3.54 6.60 -0.45
CA ALA A 164 -2.64 7.76 -0.41
C ALA A 164 -3.16 8.84 0.56
N LYS A 165 -4.47 9.14 0.53
CA LYS A 165 -5.12 10.08 1.47
C LYS A 165 -5.03 9.62 2.93
N LYS A 166 -5.20 8.32 3.22
CA LYS A 166 -5.07 7.77 4.59
C LYS A 166 -3.64 7.84 5.11
N MET A 167 -2.66 7.50 4.27
CA MET A 167 -1.24 7.58 4.63
C MET A 167 -0.82 9.01 4.98
N MET A 168 -1.36 10.02 4.28
CA MET A 168 -1.08 11.43 4.57
C MET A 168 -1.75 11.96 5.85
N LYS A 169 -2.83 11.33 6.33
CA LYS A 169 -3.53 11.75 7.56
C LYS A 169 -2.96 11.12 8.85
N GLY A 170 -2.15 10.07 8.75
CA GLY A 170 -1.59 9.36 9.90
C GLY A 170 -0.21 9.88 10.37
N ILE A 171 0.25 11.02 9.87
CA ILE A 171 1.55 11.64 10.19
C ILE A 171 1.36 12.90 11.06
N GLU A 172 0.34 12.92 11.94
CA GLU A 172 0.20 13.94 13.00
C GLU A 172 0.58 13.36 14.37
#